data_AF-A0A5C5WU18-F1
#
_entry.id   AF-A0A5C5WU18-F1
#
_cell.length_a   1.000
_cell.length_b   1.000
_cell.length_c   1.000
_cell.angle_alpha   90.00
_cell.angle_beta   90.00
_cell.angle_gamma   90.00
#
_symmetry.space_group_name_H-M   'P 1'
#
loop_
_entity.id
_entity.type
_entity.pdbx_description
1 polymer ?
#
loop_
_entity_poly.entity_id
_entity_poly.type
_entity_poly.pdbx_seq_one_letter_code
_entity_poly.pdbx_strand_id
1 'polypeptide(L)'
;MPEKSSFSDLAMTELGGLGAETGFEEDELGEPLRFSGYVSAVLGIFSAVSLVGIGGVAVAVLAIAFGAFALRPAASKVSGILPAKFGILLGVAFGICGVLLPVLKTRTLGNQAEYFARQFMNLVMEDQKEIVMELHKSYNNRFAPTMPLRDYYVEGDDDRQVEFYENNEAMNLIKSYGPDAQWVLDRPVRVYHQFGTDKAEIVFKNQEDGKQLQFFMHYLVDSNDQGQWHVNLVQPYRELIIAESSN
;
A
#
# COMPACT_ATOMS: atom_id res chain seq x y z
N MET A 1 17.67 77.93 51.52
CA MET A 1 16.74 78.34 50.46
C MET A 1 17.49 78.39 49.14
N PRO A 2 17.44 77.30 48.35
CA PRO A 2 17.98 77.26 47.00
C PRO A 2 16.88 77.56 45.98
N GLU A 3 17.12 78.42 45.01
CA GLU A 3 16.19 78.63 43.89
C GLU A 3 16.95 78.73 42.56
N LYS A 4 16.38 78.01 41.59
CA LYS A 4 16.46 78.15 40.14
C LYS A 4 17.67 77.53 39.44
N SER A 5 17.51 76.23 39.20
CA SER A 5 17.97 75.51 38.01
C SER A 5 17.53 76.23 36.72
N SER A 6 18.51 76.63 35.93
CA SER A 6 18.34 77.29 34.63
C SER A 6 18.01 76.27 33.54
N PHE A 7 16.70 76.14 33.24
CA PHE A 7 16.03 76.29 31.93
C PHE A 7 16.81 76.15 30.60
N SER A 8 17.87 75.35 30.53
CA SER A 8 18.65 75.12 29.30
C SER A 8 18.68 73.67 28.82
N ASP A 9 18.28 72.70 29.65
CA ASP A 9 18.22 71.28 29.30
C ASP A 9 16.82 70.79 28.84
N LEU A 10 15.81 71.67 28.82
CA LEU A 10 14.44 71.32 28.40
C LEU A 10 14.08 71.71 26.97
N ALA A 11 14.96 72.42 26.25
CA ALA A 11 14.70 72.92 24.90
C ALA A 11 15.29 72.04 23.78
N MET A 12 15.79 70.85 24.10
CA MET A 12 16.30 69.85 23.13
C MET A 12 15.38 68.62 23.00
N THR A 13 14.20 68.63 23.63
CA THR A 13 13.20 67.56 23.54
C THR A 13 11.98 67.95 22.70
N GLU A 14 11.86 69.22 22.29
CA GLU A 14 10.78 69.73 21.41
C GLU A 14 11.29 70.15 20.03
N LEU A 15 12.23 69.40 19.46
CA LEU A 15 12.68 69.53 18.07
C LEU A 15 12.62 68.18 17.34
N GLY A 16 11.63 67.36 17.71
CA GLY A 16 11.36 66.06 17.12
C GLY A 16 9.96 65.92 16.51
N GLY A 17 9.21 67.00 16.37
CA GLY A 17 7.80 66.91 15.98
C GLY A 17 7.32 68.15 15.25
N LEU A 18 7.77 68.32 14.00
CA LEU A 18 7.09 69.07 12.93
C LEU A 18 7.74 68.65 11.61
N GLY A 19 7.33 67.47 11.13
CA GLY A 19 7.73 66.91 9.85
C GLY A 19 6.53 66.22 9.21
N ALA A 20 5.80 66.99 8.41
CA ALA A 20 4.87 66.53 7.38
C ALA A 20 3.85 65.45 7.79
N GLU A 21 2.81 65.90 8.47
CA GLU A 21 1.44 65.44 8.25
C GLU A 21 1.03 65.65 6.78
N THR A 22 1.60 64.85 5.87
CA THR A 22 0.92 64.50 4.62
C THR A 22 0.16 63.22 4.89
N GLY A 23 -1.09 63.38 5.31
CA GLY A 23 -2.08 62.31 5.34
C GLY A 23 -2.29 61.80 3.93
N PHE A 24 -1.47 60.85 3.51
CA PHE A 24 -2.01 59.67 2.91
C PHE A 24 -2.16 58.71 4.09
N GLU A 25 -3.40 58.45 4.52
CA GLU A 25 -3.71 57.07 4.81
C GLU A 25 -3.21 56.35 3.55
N GLU A 26 -2.02 55.71 3.63
CA GLU A 26 -1.77 54.61 2.71
C GLU A 26 -2.98 53.74 2.95
N ASP A 27 -3.94 53.81 2.01
CA ASP A 27 -4.98 52.82 1.87
C ASP A 27 -4.28 51.53 2.25
N GLU A 28 -4.74 50.87 3.33
CA GLU A 28 -4.40 49.50 3.63
C GLU A 28 -4.86 48.72 2.40
N LEU A 29 -4.07 48.76 1.32
CA LEU A 29 -4.22 48.03 0.10
C LEU A 29 -3.99 46.62 0.58
N GLY A 30 -5.10 45.99 0.98
CA GLY A 30 -5.11 44.72 1.69
C GLY A 30 -4.12 43.79 1.02
N GLU A 31 -3.25 43.17 1.84
CA GLU A 31 -2.13 42.36 1.35
C GLU A 31 -2.56 41.53 0.14
N PRO A 32 -1.82 41.58 -1.00
CA PRO A 32 -2.28 40.98 -2.24
C PRO A 32 -2.61 39.50 -2.03
N LEU A 33 -3.89 39.15 -2.14
CA LEU A 33 -4.38 37.80 -1.84
C LEU A 33 -3.95 36.80 -2.93
N ARG A 34 -3.19 35.77 -2.55
CA ARG A 34 -2.91 34.63 -3.43
C ARG A 34 -3.96 33.55 -3.27
N PHE A 35 -5.03 33.65 -4.04
CA PHE A 35 -6.11 32.66 -4.07
C PHE A 35 -5.61 31.22 -4.32
N SER A 36 -4.55 31.07 -5.12
CA SER A 36 -3.92 29.76 -5.38
C SER A 36 -3.42 29.04 -4.13
N GLY A 37 -3.05 29.76 -3.07
CA GLY A 37 -2.63 29.15 -1.80
C GLY A 37 -3.78 28.52 -1.02
N TYR A 38 -4.96 29.15 -1.04
CA TYR A 38 -6.17 28.60 -0.45
C TYR A 38 -6.70 27.41 -1.26
N VAL A 39 -6.63 27.49 -2.59
CA VAL A 39 -6.95 26.37 -3.49
C VAL A 39 -6.03 25.18 -3.21
N SER A 40 -4.73 25.42 -3.04
CA SER A 40 -3.77 24.36 -2.68
C SER A 40 -4.10 23.72 -1.33
N ALA A 41 -4.52 24.49 -0.32
CA ALA A 41 -4.93 23.94 0.98
C ALA A 41 -6.16 23.03 0.86
N VAL A 42 -7.18 23.48 0.12
CA VAL A 42 -8.40 22.69 -0.12
C VAL A 42 -8.07 21.41 -0.90
N LEU A 43 -7.29 21.52 -1.98
CA LEU A 43 -6.83 20.36 -2.74
C LEU A 43 -5.94 19.42 -1.91
N GLY A 44 -5.13 19.97 -0.99
CA GLY A 44 -4.33 19.20 -0.04
C GLY A 44 -5.20 18.36 0.89
N ILE A 45 -6.32 18.90 1.38
CA ILE A 45 -7.30 18.13 2.16
C ILE A 45 -7.97 17.06 1.28
N PHE A 46 -8.41 17.41 0.07
CA PHE A 46 -9.01 16.45 -0.87
C PHE A 46 -8.02 15.39 -1.38
N SER A 47 -6.72 15.62 -1.26
CA SER A 47 -5.71 14.64 -1.64
C SER A 47 -5.75 13.38 -0.77
N ALA A 48 -6.50 13.36 0.34
CA ALA A 48 -6.84 12.15 1.08
C ALA A 48 -7.48 11.05 0.19
N VAL A 49 -8.14 11.42 -0.91
CA VAL A 49 -8.69 10.48 -1.90
C VAL A 49 -7.59 9.63 -2.56
N SER A 50 -6.33 10.08 -2.57
CA SER A 50 -5.18 9.28 -3.04
C SER A 50 -4.99 7.97 -2.29
N LEU A 51 -5.51 7.84 -1.06
CA LEU A 51 -5.49 6.60 -0.29
C LEU A 51 -6.38 5.50 -0.87
N VAL A 52 -7.41 5.87 -1.63
CA VAL A 52 -8.38 4.92 -2.21
C VAL A 52 -7.81 4.24 -3.46
N GLY A 53 -6.94 4.91 -4.21
CA GLY A 53 -6.29 4.32 -5.37
C GLY A 53 -5.46 5.28 -6.19
N ILE A 54 -4.78 4.73 -7.19
CA ILE A 54 -3.83 5.45 -8.07
C ILE A 54 -4.49 6.68 -8.73
N GLY A 55 -5.78 6.60 -9.07
CA GLY A 55 -6.51 7.74 -9.63
C GLY A 55 -6.54 8.98 -8.72
N GLY A 56 -6.52 8.79 -7.39
CA GLY A 56 -6.51 9.89 -6.43
C GLY A 56 -5.16 10.58 -6.29
N VAL A 57 -4.06 9.97 -6.77
CA VAL A 57 -2.71 10.58 -6.75
C VAL A 57 -2.67 11.85 -7.62
N ALA A 58 -3.49 11.92 -8.67
CA ALA A 58 -3.60 13.12 -9.51
C ALA A 58 -3.98 14.36 -8.70
N VAL A 59 -4.86 14.22 -7.69
CA VAL A 59 -5.29 15.32 -6.82
C VAL A 59 -4.13 15.83 -5.96
N ALA A 60 -3.30 14.92 -5.44
CA ALA A 60 -2.10 15.27 -4.69
C ALA A 60 -1.10 16.06 -5.56
N VAL A 61 -0.89 15.64 -6.80
CA VAL A 61 0.01 16.35 -7.74
C VAL A 61 -0.52 17.76 -8.04
N LEU A 62 -1.82 17.92 -8.27
CA LEU A 62 -2.44 19.23 -8.48
C LEU A 62 -2.29 20.13 -7.24
N ALA A 63 -2.50 19.59 -6.03
CA ALA A 63 -2.32 20.35 -4.79
C ALA A 63 -0.89 20.91 -4.66
N ILE A 64 0.11 20.09 -4.99
CA ILE A 64 1.53 20.48 -4.99
C ILE A 64 1.80 21.54 -6.07
N ALA A 65 1.28 21.37 -7.29
CA ALA A 65 1.49 22.31 -8.39
C ALA A 65 0.91 23.70 -8.08
N PHE A 66 -0.34 23.77 -7.59
CA PHE A 66 -0.96 25.03 -7.19
C PHE A 66 -0.29 25.66 -5.98
N GLY A 67 0.20 24.86 -5.04
CA GLY A 67 0.96 25.33 -3.89
C GLY A 67 2.31 25.91 -4.28
N ALA A 68 3.05 25.23 -5.16
CA ALA A 68 4.32 25.72 -5.70
C ALA A 68 4.14 27.03 -6.48
N PHE A 69 3.09 27.15 -7.28
CA PHE A 69 2.74 28.40 -7.97
C PHE A 69 2.40 29.53 -6.97
N ALA A 70 1.71 29.21 -5.88
CA ALA A 70 1.40 30.15 -4.82
C ALA A 70 2.65 30.62 -4.03
N LEU A 71 3.76 29.88 -4.07
CA LEU A 71 5.03 30.21 -3.41
C LEU A 71 5.97 31.08 -4.27
N ARG A 72 5.55 31.51 -5.47
CA ARG A 72 6.37 32.40 -6.33
C ARG A 72 6.89 33.63 -5.57
N PRO A 73 8.13 34.10 -5.79
CA PRO A 73 8.67 35.26 -5.08
C PRO A 73 7.77 36.49 -5.27
N ALA A 74 7.52 37.25 -4.21
CA ALA A 74 6.82 38.54 -4.24
C ALA A 74 7.69 39.64 -3.62
N ALA A 75 7.51 40.86 -4.12
CA ALA A 75 8.18 42.05 -3.62
C ALA A 75 7.62 42.56 -2.27
N SER A 76 6.40 42.17 -1.89
CA SER A 76 5.71 42.59 -0.66
C SER A 76 5.19 41.40 0.16
N LYS A 77 4.74 41.65 1.40
CA LYS A 77 4.04 40.64 2.22
C LYS A 77 2.76 40.21 1.51
N VAL A 78 2.56 38.89 1.43
CA VAL A 78 1.44 38.29 0.71
C VAL A 78 0.70 37.33 1.63
N SER A 79 -0.61 37.53 1.78
CA SER A 79 -1.50 36.59 2.42
C SER A 79 -1.79 35.38 1.50
N GLY A 80 -1.66 34.15 2.04
CA GLY A 80 -1.86 32.90 1.29
C GLY A 80 -0.65 31.96 1.20
N ILE A 81 0.53 32.36 1.69
CA ILE A 81 1.74 31.50 1.72
C ILE A 81 1.59 30.37 2.75
N LEU A 82 1.06 30.67 3.93
CA LEU A 82 0.85 29.70 5.00
C LEU A 82 -0.10 28.55 4.59
N PRO A 83 -1.32 28.83 4.05
CA PRO A 83 -2.17 27.76 3.54
C PRO A 83 -1.54 26.98 2.37
N ALA A 84 -0.76 27.63 1.50
CA ALA A 84 -0.03 26.93 0.44
C ALA A 84 0.98 25.91 0.99
N LYS A 85 1.73 26.25 2.05
CA LYS A 85 2.65 25.31 2.70
C LYS A 85 1.93 24.08 3.27
N PHE A 86 0.78 24.30 3.92
CA PHE A 86 -0.05 23.19 4.42
C PHE A 86 -0.59 22.33 3.27
N GLY A 87 -1.09 22.94 2.20
CA GLY A 87 -1.59 22.23 1.01
C GLY A 87 -0.52 21.33 0.37
N ILE A 88 0.70 21.85 0.22
CA ILE A 88 1.84 21.06 -0.30
C ILE A 88 2.19 19.92 0.65
N LEU A 89 2.30 20.19 1.96
CA LEU A 89 2.66 19.16 2.94
C LEU A 89 1.64 18.02 2.95
N LEU A 90 0.35 18.35 2.97
CA LEU A 90 -0.73 17.35 2.90
C LEU A 90 -0.70 16.59 1.57
N GLY A 91 -0.54 17.30 0.44
CA GLY A 91 -0.44 16.68 -0.87
C GLY A 91 0.72 15.69 -0.97
N VAL A 92 1.89 16.04 -0.45
CA VAL A 92 3.06 15.14 -0.41
C VAL A 92 2.80 13.95 0.51
N ALA A 93 2.30 14.18 1.72
CA ALA A 93 2.05 13.11 2.69
C ALA A 93 1.03 12.10 2.16
N PHE A 94 -0.13 12.56 1.70
CA PHE A 94 -1.16 11.68 1.15
C PHE A 94 -0.72 11.05 -0.17
N GLY A 95 -0.04 11.79 -1.04
CA GLY A 95 0.51 11.26 -2.29
C GLY A 95 1.48 10.10 -2.07
N ILE A 96 2.40 10.22 -1.10
CA ILE A 96 3.31 9.14 -0.72
C ILE A 96 2.52 7.95 -0.16
N CYS A 97 1.59 8.18 0.78
CA CYS A 97 0.79 7.11 1.36
C CYS A 97 -0.08 6.38 0.32
N GLY A 98 -0.67 7.10 -0.63
CA GLY A 98 -1.51 6.53 -1.69
C GLY A 98 -0.76 5.57 -2.61
N VAL A 99 0.54 5.80 -2.84
CA VAL A 99 1.40 4.88 -3.59
C VAL A 99 1.99 3.78 -2.70
N LEU A 100 2.39 4.12 -1.48
CA LEU A 100 3.11 3.20 -0.61
C LEU A 100 2.22 2.09 -0.04
N LEU A 101 0.98 2.40 0.34
CA LEU A 101 0.03 1.42 0.89
C LEU A 101 -0.23 0.23 -0.03
N PRO A 102 -0.60 0.40 -1.32
CA PRO A 102 -0.82 -0.73 -2.21
C PRO A 102 0.48 -1.52 -2.46
N VAL A 103 1.62 -0.85 -2.57
CA VAL A 103 2.92 -1.52 -2.74
C VAL A 103 3.27 -2.38 -1.52
N LEU A 104 3.09 -1.85 -0.30
CA LEU A 104 3.29 -2.60 0.93
C LEU A 104 2.30 -3.75 1.04
N LYS A 105 1.02 -3.53 0.72
CA LYS A 105 -0.01 -4.59 0.71
C LYS A 105 0.41 -5.74 -0.21
N THR A 106 0.77 -5.45 -1.46
CA THR A 106 1.21 -6.45 -2.43
C THR A 106 2.46 -7.19 -1.97
N ARG A 107 3.46 -6.50 -1.40
CA ARG A 107 4.66 -7.15 -0.87
C ARG A 107 4.38 -8.05 0.33
N THR A 108 3.60 -7.57 1.29
CA THR A 108 3.25 -8.33 2.49
C THR A 108 2.43 -9.57 2.14
N LEU A 109 1.38 -9.42 1.33
CA LEU A 109 0.56 -10.55 0.88
C LEU A 109 1.38 -11.51 0.01
N GLY A 110 2.24 -11.00 -0.87
CA GLY A 110 3.10 -11.81 -1.72
C GLY A 110 4.07 -12.67 -0.91
N ASN A 111 4.75 -12.08 0.08
CA ASN A 111 5.66 -12.80 0.96
C ASN A 111 4.94 -13.85 1.82
N GLN A 112 3.75 -13.52 2.34
CA GLN A 112 2.94 -14.47 3.10
C GLN A 112 2.47 -15.65 2.23
N ALA A 113 2.04 -15.36 1.01
CA ALA A 113 1.61 -16.39 0.05
C ALA A 113 2.79 -17.29 -0.35
N GLU A 114 3.96 -16.71 -0.64
CA GLU A 114 5.18 -17.49 -0.92
C GLU A 114 5.54 -18.40 0.24
N TYR A 115 5.59 -17.85 1.46
CA TYR A 115 5.90 -18.63 2.66
C TYR A 115 4.92 -19.79 2.83
N PHE A 116 3.62 -19.52 2.73
CA PHE A 116 2.58 -20.53 2.85
C PHE A 116 2.70 -21.61 1.76
N ALA A 117 2.96 -21.23 0.50
CA ALA A 117 3.13 -22.19 -0.58
C ALA A 117 4.38 -23.08 -0.38
N ARG A 118 5.47 -22.54 0.19
CA ARG A 118 6.64 -23.33 0.58
C ARG A 118 6.31 -24.33 1.68
N GLN A 119 5.62 -23.90 2.73
CA GLN A 119 5.17 -24.81 3.79
C GLN A 119 4.26 -25.90 3.25
N PHE A 120 3.36 -25.54 2.33
CA PHE A 120 2.50 -26.50 1.65
C PHE A 120 3.30 -27.54 0.85
N MET A 121 4.30 -27.13 0.06
CA MET A 121 5.18 -28.06 -0.65
C MET A 121 5.93 -29.00 0.30
N ASN A 122 6.42 -28.48 1.42
CA ASN A 122 7.10 -29.32 2.43
C ASN A 122 6.16 -30.38 2.98
N LEU A 123 4.91 -30.03 3.30
CA LEU A 123 3.90 -31.01 3.76
C LEU A 123 3.61 -32.09 2.71
N VAL A 124 3.60 -31.72 1.42
CA VAL A 124 3.45 -32.68 0.32
C VAL A 124 4.66 -33.63 0.24
N MET A 125 5.88 -33.11 0.40
CA MET A 125 7.11 -33.91 0.38
C MET A 125 7.24 -34.84 1.60
N GLU A 126 6.73 -34.41 2.75
CA GLU A 126 6.66 -35.21 3.99
C GLU A 126 5.51 -36.24 3.98
N ASP A 127 4.74 -36.30 2.88
CA ASP A 127 3.57 -37.17 2.70
C ASP A 127 2.47 -36.98 3.76
N GLN A 128 2.34 -35.76 4.30
CA GLN A 128 1.27 -35.38 5.23
C GLN A 128 -0.04 -35.08 4.49
N LYS A 129 -0.59 -36.09 3.82
CA LYS A 129 -1.73 -35.98 2.90
C LYS A 129 -2.95 -35.32 3.54
N GLU A 130 -3.25 -35.63 4.80
CA GLU A 130 -4.46 -35.16 5.49
C GLU A 130 -4.43 -33.65 5.69
N ILE A 131 -3.27 -33.11 6.07
CA ILE A 131 -3.08 -31.67 6.27
C ILE A 131 -3.14 -30.97 4.92
N VAL A 132 -2.51 -31.53 3.89
CA VAL A 132 -2.52 -30.96 2.54
C VAL A 132 -3.96 -30.84 1.99
N MET A 133 -4.78 -31.86 2.18
CA MET A 133 -6.20 -31.84 1.78
C MET A 133 -6.97 -30.73 2.52
N GLU A 134 -6.74 -30.56 3.83
CA GLU A 134 -7.35 -29.47 4.60
C GLU A 134 -6.89 -28.08 4.14
N LEU A 135 -5.61 -27.92 3.78
CA LEU A 135 -5.10 -26.62 3.30
C LEU A 135 -5.64 -26.22 1.92
N HIS A 136 -6.12 -27.18 1.13
CA HIS A 136 -6.87 -26.94 -0.09
C HIS A 136 -8.28 -26.41 0.14
N LYS A 137 -8.90 -26.75 1.27
CA LYS A 137 -10.21 -26.25 1.64
C LYS A 137 -10.14 -24.79 2.05
N SER A 138 -11.23 -24.07 1.78
CA SER A 138 -11.49 -22.75 2.38
C SER A 138 -11.56 -22.87 3.90
N TYR A 139 -11.12 -21.85 4.64
CA TYR A 139 -11.06 -21.86 6.10
C TYR A 139 -12.39 -22.25 6.77
N ASN A 140 -13.53 -21.85 6.17
CA ASN A 140 -14.88 -22.19 6.67
C ASN A 140 -15.19 -23.69 6.65
N ASN A 141 -14.51 -24.43 5.78
CA ASN A 141 -14.74 -25.86 5.55
C ASN A 141 -13.61 -26.72 6.14
N ARG A 142 -12.64 -26.11 6.85
CA ARG A 142 -11.56 -26.84 7.49
C ARG A 142 -12.02 -27.40 8.83
N PHE A 143 -11.50 -28.58 9.17
CA PHE A 143 -11.68 -29.12 10.50
C PHE A 143 -10.85 -28.36 11.54
N ALA A 144 -11.29 -28.45 12.80
CA ALA A 144 -10.55 -27.85 13.91
C ALA A 144 -9.15 -28.49 14.02
N PRO A 145 -8.11 -27.72 14.40
CA PRO A 145 -6.75 -28.24 14.52
C PRO A 145 -6.60 -29.41 15.51
N THR A 146 -7.53 -29.56 16.45
CA THR A 146 -7.55 -30.64 17.44
C THR A 146 -8.23 -31.93 16.94
N MET A 147 -8.83 -31.92 15.75
CA MET A 147 -9.52 -33.09 15.21
C MET A 147 -8.50 -34.10 14.67
N PRO A 148 -8.63 -35.40 14.99
CA PRO A 148 -7.76 -36.44 14.43
C PRO A 148 -8.09 -36.65 12.95
N LEU A 149 -7.44 -35.88 12.08
CA LEU A 149 -7.67 -35.91 10.63
C LEU A 149 -7.38 -37.28 10.02
N ARG A 150 -6.35 -37.98 10.52
CA ARG A 150 -5.97 -39.31 10.03
C ARG A 150 -7.11 -40.31 10.19
N ASP A 151 -7.73 -40.34 11.37
CA ASP A 151 -8.84 -41.27 11.63
C ASP A 151 -10.03 -40.91 10.74
N TYR A 152 -10.32 -39.60 10.59
CA TYR A 152 -11.42 -39.13 9.72
C TYR A 152 -11.24 -39.50 8.25
N TYR A 153 -10.04 -39.30 7.68
CA TYR A 153 -9.77 -39.55 6.27
C TYR A 153 -9.48 -41.02 5.94
N VAL A 154 -9.09 -41.83 6.94
CA VAL A 154 -8.88 -43.28 6.76
C VAL A 154 -10.17 -44.06 6.96
N GLU A 155 -11.04 -43.64 7.89
CA GLU A 155 -12.31 -44.33 8.18
C GLU A 155 -13.50 -43.76 7.41
N GLY A 156 -13.39 -42.53 6.89
CA GLY A 156 -14.45 -41.82 6.19
C GLY A 156 -14.55 -42.16 4.70
N ASP A 157 -15.78 -42.12 4.18
CA ASP A 157 -16.16 -42.36 2.77
C ASP A 157 -15.89 -41.13 1.86
N ASP A 158 -14.86 -40.34 2.17
CA ASP A 158 -14.47 -39.14 1.39
C ASP A 158 -13.40 -39.48 0.34
N ASP A 159 -13.61 -40.62 -0.33
CA ASP A 159 -12.73 -41.18 -1.37
C ASP A 159 -12.41 -40.18 -2.46
N ARG A 160 -13.32 -39.23 -2.74
CA ARG A 160 -13.14 -38.22 -3.79
C ARG A 160 -12.00 -37.25 -3.51
N GLN A 161 -11.78 -36.86 -2.25
CA GLN A 161 -10.69 -35.95 -1.91
C GLN A 161 -9.34 -36.66 -1.90
N VAL A 162 -9.32 -37.90 -1.42
CA VAL A 162 -8.15 -38.77 -1.48
C VAL A 162 -7.78 -39.04 -2.94
N GLU A 163 -8.75 -39.39 -3.77
CA GLU A 163 -8.58 -39.60 -5.21
C GLU A 163 -8.09 -38.33 -5.91
N PHE A 164 -8.64 -37.16 -5.57
CA PHE A 164 -8.15 -35.88 -6.09
C PHE A 164 -6.68 -35.66 -5.75
N TYR A 165 -6.27 -35.93 -4.51
CA TYR A 165 -4.89 -35.77 -4.08
C TYR A 165 -3.94 -36.76 -4.78
N GLU A 166 -4.32 -38.04 -4.86
CA GLU A 166 -3.49 -39.08 -5.47
C GLU A 166 -3.39 -38.93 -7.00
N ASN A 167 -4.45 -38.43 -7.66
CA ASN A 167 -4.45 -38.20 -9.10
C ASN A 167 -3.91 -36.82 -9.51
N ASN A 168 -3.54 -35.96 -8.56
CA ASN A 168 -3.03 -34.63 -8.88
C ASN A 168 -1.58 -34.69 -9.39
N GLU A 169 -1.39 -34.43 -10.68
CA GLU A 169 -0.06 -34.41 -11.33
C GLU A 169 0.95 -33.50 -10.61
N ALA A 170 0.50 -32.36 -10.07
CA ALA A 170 1.37 -31.42 -9.38
C ALA A 170 1.86 -31.97 -8.04
N MET A 171 0.98 -32.62 -7.28
CA MET A 171 1.34 -33.24 -6.00
C MET A 171 2.30 -34.40 -6.23
N ASN A 172 2.00 -35.25 -7.21
CA ASN A 172 2.89 -36.36 -7.60
C ASN A 172 4.24 -35.84 -8.08
N LEU A 173 4.27 -34.73 -8.81
CA LEU A 173 5.51 -34.07 -9.21
C LEU A 173 6.31 -33.62 -7.99
N ILE A 174 5.70 -32.88 -7.06
CA ILE A 174 6.36 -32.43 -5.82
C ILE A 174 6.93 -33.62 -5.03
N LYS A 175 6.11 -34.66 -4.82
CA LYS A 175 6.52 -35.88 -4.12
C LYS A 175 7.70 -36.57 -4.77
N SER A 176 7.74 -36.62 -6.11
CA SER A 176 8.78 -37.35 -6.85
C SER A 176 10.20 -36.79 -6.65
N TYR A 177 10.35 -35.51 -6.31
CA TYR A 177 11.67 -34.95 -5.98
C TYR A 177 12.08 -35.15 -4.51
N GLY A 178 11.13 -35.46 -3.63
CA GLY A 178 11.39 -35.65 -2.20
C GLY A 178 11.71 -34.35 -1.44
N PRO A 179 12.06 -34.45 -0.15
CA PRO A 179 12.21 -33.31 0.77
C PRO A 179 13.45 -32.45 0.49
N ASP A 180 14.47 -32.98 -0.19
CA ASP A 180 15.71 -32.25 -0.49
C ASP A 180 15.60 -31.39 -1.76
N ALA A 181 14.44 -31.39 -2.41
CA ALA A 181 14.20 -30.69 -3.67
C ALA A 181 14.32 -29.16 -3.52
N GLN A 182 15.19 -28.54 -4.33
CA GLN A 182 15.40 -27.10 -4.30
C GLN A 182 14.43 -26.36 -5.24
N TRP A 183 13.29 -25.95 -4.67
CA TRP A 183 12.32 -25.09 -5.36
C TRP A 183 12.60 -23.61 -5.10
N VAL A 184 12.91 -22.88 -6.17
CA VAL A 184 13.11 -21.43 -6.13
C VAL A 184 12.01 -20.68 -6.83
N LEU A 185 11.78 -19.44 -6.41
CA LEU A 185 10.78 -18.60 -7.05
C LEU A 185 11.28 -18.22 -8.46
N ASP A 186 10.49 -18.56 -9.49
CA ASP A 186 10.82 -18.30 -10.90
C ASP A 186 10.64 -16.82 -11.27
N ARG A 187 9.59 -16.19 -10.71
CA ARG A 187 9.18 -14.80 -10.98
C ARG A 187 8.50 -14.19 -9.75
N PRO A 188 8.45 -12.84 -9.64
CA PRO A 188 7.80 -12.19 -8.50
C PRO A 188 6.35 -12.67 -8.30
N VAL A 189 5.96 -12.86 -7.04
CA VAL A 189 4.59 -13.25 -6.69
C VAL A 189 3.60 -12.22 -7.20
N ARG A 190 2.62 -12.68 -7.98
CA ARG A 190 1.58 -11.81 -8.51
C ARG A 190 0.39 -11.82 -7.58
N VAL A 191 0.20 -10.72 -6.85
CA VAL A 191 -0.99 -10.49 -6.03
C VAL A 191 -1.99 -9.66 -6.82
N TYR A 192 -3.24 -10.08 -6.86
CA TYR A 192 -4.30 -9.37 -7.56
C TYR A 192 -5.63 -9.50 -6.82
N HIS A 193 -6.51 -8.52 -6.98
CA HIS A 193 -7.82 -8.53 -6.37
C HIS A 193 -8.87 -8.90 -7.41
N GLN A 194 -9.67 -9.94 -7.16
CA GLN A 194 -10.70 -10.38 -8.08
C GLN A 194 -11.92 -10.86 -7.31
N PHE A 195 -13.11 -10.36 -7.69
CA PHE A 195 -14.39 -10.72 -7.07
C PHE A 195 -14.44 -10.55 -5.55
N GLY A 196 -13.82 -9.48 -5.03
CA GLY A 196 -13.82 -9.18 -3.59
C GLY A 196 -12.80 -9.95 -2.77
N THR A 197 -11.95 -10.77 -3.41
CA THR A 197 -10.94 -11.60 -2.74
C THR A 197 -9.55 -11.26 -3.25
N ASP A 198 -8.59 -11.14 -2.34
CA ASP A 198 -7.18 -11.04 -2.69
C ASP A 198 -6.66 -12.43 -3.09
N LYS A 199 -5.98 -12.51 -4.22
CA LYS A 199 -5.46 -13.74 -4.80
C LYS A 199 -3.97 -13.61 -5.02
N ALA A 200 -3.27 -14.74 -4.95
CA ALA A 200 -1.85 -14.82 -5.27
C ALA A 200 -1.59 -15.92 -6.30
N GLU A 201 -0.76 -15.59 -7.28
CA GLU A 201 -0.19 -16.53 -8.23
C GLU A 201 1.32 -16.61 -7.98
N ILE A 202 1.81 -17.83 -7.77
CA ILE A 202 3.22 -18.11 -7.46
C ILE A 202 3.71 -19.16 -8.44
N VAL A 203 4.89 -18.95 -9.01
CA VAL A 203 5.55 -19.94 -9.87
C VAL A 203 6.88 -20.33 -9.24
N PHE A 204 6.99 -21.60 -8.86
CA PHE A 204 8.25 -22.19 -8.44
C PHE A 204 8.90 -22.92 -9.60
N LYS A 205 10.24 -22.92 -9.61
CA LYS A 205 11.07 -23.66 -10.54
C LYS A 205 12.01 -24.56 -9.76
N ASN A 206 12.08 -25.82 -10.14
CA ASN A 206 13.07 -26.75 -9.63
C ASN A 206 14.45 -26.42 -10.24
N GLN A 207 15.49 -26.37 -9.42
CA GLN A 207 16.84 -26.06 -9.89
C GLN A 207 17.50 -27.17 -10.71
N GLU A 208 17.11 -28.43 -10.52
CA GLU A 208 17.77 -29.59 -11.13
C GLU A 208 17.41 -29.76 -12.59
N ASP A 209 16.11 -29.68 -12.92
CA ASP A 209 15.61 -29.94 -14.28
C ASP A 209 14.80 -28.78 -14.87
N GLY A 210 14.63 -27.71 -14.11
CA GLY A 210 13.94 -26.50 -14.57
C GLY A 210 12.43 -26.64 -14.68
N LYS A 211 11.81 -27.74 -14.23
CA LYS A 211 10.35 -27.86 -14.22
C LYS A 211 9.73 -26.84 -13.29
N GLN A 212 8.55 -26.38 -13.68
CA GLN A 212 7.85 -25.30 -13.00
C GLN A 212 6.51 -25.77 -12.44
N LEU A 213 6.17 -25.25 -11.27
CA LEU A 213 4.91 -25.45 -10.57
C LEU A 213 4.21 -24.12 -10.39
N GLN A 214 2.92 -24.08 -10.67
CA GLN A 214 2.09 -22.90 -10.52
C GLN A 214 1.07 -23.11 -9.41
N PHE A 215 1.03 -22.16 -8.49
CA PHE A 215 0.08 -22.09 -7.39
C PHE A 215 -0.88 -20.95 -7.62
N PHE A 216 -2.17 -21.24 -7.47
CA PHE A 216 -3.23 -20.23 -7.34
C PHE A 216 -3.79 -20.31 -5.92
N MET A 217 -3.71 -19.19 -5.23
CA MET A 217 -4.08 -19.07 -3.83
C MET A 217 -5.07 -17.94 -3.63
N HIS A 218 -5.90 -18.09 -2.62
CA HIS A 218 -6.88 -17.10 -2.21
C HIS A 218 -6.65 -16.74 -0.74
N TYR A 219 -6.77 -15.44 -0.45
CA TYR A 219 -6.70 -14.89 0.89
C TYR A 219 -8.11 -14.59 1.38
N LEU A 220 -8.52 -15.27 2.44
CA LEU A 220 -9.83 -15.10 3.06
C LEU A 220 -9.63 -14.61 4.48
N VAL A 221 -10.55 -13.77 4.98
CA VAL A 221 -10.55 -13.30 6.36
C VAL A 221 -11.56 -14.12 7.14
N ASP A 222 -11.14 -14.69 8.26
CA ASP A 222 -12.00 -15.49 9.12
C ASP A 222 -12.88 -14.63 10.04
N SER A 223 -13.72 -15.28 10.86
CA SER A 223 -14.62 -14.59 11.79
C SER A 223 -13.90 -13.83 12.92
N ASN A 224 -12.59 -14.06 13.11
CA ASN A 224 -11.75 -13.41 14.11
C ASN A 224 -10.87 -12.31 13.48
N ASP A 225 -11.22 -11.86 12.27
CA ASP A 225 -10.46 -10.90 11.46
C ASP A 225 -9.02 -11.36 11.14
N GLN A 226 -8.76 -12.67 11.16
CA GLN A 226 -7.46 -13.23 10.78
C GLN A 226 -7.49 -13.66 9.31
N GLY A 227 -6.55 -13.15 8.55
CA GLY A 227 -6.38 -13.52 7.16
C GLY A 227 -5.67 -14.86 7.01
N GLN A 228 -6.30 -15.77 6.28
CA GLN A 228 -5.82 -17.12 6.03
C GLN A 228 -5.66 -17.37 4.53
N TRP A 229 -4.53 -17.94 4.17
CA TRP A 229 -4.28 -18.45 2.83
C TRP A 229 -4.84 -19.88 2.69
N HIS A 230 -5.33 -20.18 1.50
CA HIS A 230 -5.58 -21.54 1.07
C HIS A 230 -5.13 -21.73 -0.37
N VAL A 231 -4.76 -22.96 -0.69
CA VAL A 231 -4.37 -23.34 -2.05
C VAL A 231 -5.64 -23.68 -2.81
N ASN A 232 -6.00 -22.85 -3.79
CA ASN A 232 -7.15 -23.13 -4.64
C ASN A 232 -6.79 -24.17 -5.72
N LEU A 233 -5.61 -24.02 -6.33
CA LEU A 233 -5.13 -24.94 -7.36
C LEU A 233 -3.59 -24.98 -7.37
N VAL A 234 -3.05 -26.19 -7.54
CA VAL A 234 -1.64 -26.41 -7.90
C VAL A 234 -1.62 -27.22 -9.19
N GLN A 235 -0.79 -26.79 -10.14
CA GLN A 235 -0.61 -27.49 -11.41
C GLN A 235 0.83 -27.35 -11.89
N PRO A 236 1.34 -28.31 -12.71
CA PRO A 236 2.53 -28.07 -13.50
C PRO A 236 2.33 -26.81 -14.35
N TYR A 237 3.33 -25.93 -14.39
CA TYR A 237 3.24 -24.71 -15.20
C TYR A 237 3.16 -25.09 -16.67
N ARG A 238 2.17 -24.53 -17.37
CA ARG A 238 2.00 -24.66 -18.81
C ARG A 238 2.02 -23.25 -19.39
N GLU A 239 2.93 -23.01 -20.33
CA GLU A 239 2.88 -21.77 -21.09
C GLU A 239 1.56 -21.73 -21.87
N LEU A 240 0.80 -20.66 -21.68
CA LEU A 240 -0.37 -20.40 -22.52
C LEU A 240 0.16 -20.14 -23.93
N ILE A 241 -0.11 -21.06 -24.85
CA ILE A 241 0.09 -20.83 -26.29
C ILE A 241 -0.97 -19.81 -26.71
N ILE A 242 -0.68 -18.54 -26.51
CA ILE A 242 -1.49 -17.45 -27.06
C ILE A 242 -1.07 -17.38 -28.53
N ALA A 243 -1.94 -17.84 -29.44
CA ALA A 243 -1.76 -17.55 -30.84
C ALA A 243 -1.73 -16.03 -30.99
N GLU A 244 -0.61 -15.48 -31.47
CA GLU A 244 -0.54 -14.09 -31.89
C GLU A 244 -1.60 -13.90 -32.98
N SER A 245 -2.76 -13.34 -32.61
CA SER A 245 -3.66 -12.76 -33.60
C SER A 245 -2.93 -11.54 -34.14
N SER A 246 -2.31 -11.70 -35.30
CA SER A 246 -1.72 -10.61 -36.07
C SER A 246 -2.71 -9.46 -36.20
N ASN A 247 -2.40 -8.31 -35.59
CA ASN A 247 -2.98 -7.02 -35.94
C ASN A 247 -2.30 -6.47 -37.20
#